data_AF-A0A821P6M8-F1
#
_entry.id   AF-A0A821P6M8-F1
#
_cell.length_a   1.000
_cell.length_b   1.000
_cell.length_c   1.000
_cell.angle_alpha   90.00
_cell.angle_beta   90.00
_cell.angle_gamma   90.00
#
_symmetry.space_group_name_H-M   'P 1'
#
loop_
_entity.id
_entity.type
_entity.pdbx_description
1 polymer ?
#
loop_
_entity_poly.entity_id
_entity_poly.type
_entity_poly.pdbx_seq_one_letter_code
_entity_poly.pdbx_strand_id
1 'polypeptide(L)'
;MTDKVNEKGRPHNQRYPFQKQHPQTTTHILMRYSERHVPVLYGPQIPRRDRDDTRERYGRAILTLFVPWRTVTDLCGVNQTCEDAFKSRQNRISIHLYCL
;
A
#
# COMPACT_ATOMS: atom_id res chain seq x y z
N MET A 1 6.75 43.39 18.05
CA MET A 1 7.11 42.12 18.71
C MET A 1 6.20 41.01 18.17
N THR A 2 6.68 40.18 17.25
CA THR A 2 5.97 38.94 16.87
C THR A 2 6.63 37.78 17.61
N ASP A 3 5.89 37.21 18.54
CA ASP A 3 6.32 36.11 19.39
C ASP A 3 6.44 34.83 18.52
N LYS A 4 7.68 34.35 18.33
CA LYS A 4 7.95 33.11 17.61
C LYS A 4 7.70 31.97 18.58
N VAL A 5 6.50 31.38 18.51
CA VAL A 5 6.15 30.18 19.26
C VAL A 5 7.20 29.10 18.96
N ASN A 6 8.01 28.80 19.96
CA ASN A 6 9.06 27.81 19.94
C ASN A 6 8.41 26.43 20.06
N GLU A 7 7.86 25.91 18.96
CA GLU A 7 7.30 24.55 18.89
C GLU A 7 8.45 23.52 18.94
N LYS A 8 9.09 23.38 20.10
CA LYS A 8 10.06 22.30 20.36
C LYS A 8 9.29 21.01 20.65
N GLY A 9 8.95 20.30 19.57
CA GLY A 9 8.34 18.97 19.61
C GLY A 9 8.39 18.30 18.23
N ARG A 10 8.22 16.97 18.18
CA ARG A 10 8.06 16.26 16.90
C ARG A 10 6.83 16.84 16.19
N PRO A 11 6.92 17.24 14.91
CA PRO A 11 5.79 17.80 14.19
C PRO A 11 4.63 16.79 14.19
N HIS A 12 3.42 17.32 14.30
CA HIS A 12 2.23 16.49 14.36
C HIS A 12 1.98 15.81 13.00
N ASN A 13 1.74 14.50 13.04
CA ASN A 13 1.44 13.71 11.85
C ASN A 13 0.08 14.10 11.27
N GLN A 14 0.01 14.24 9.95
CA GLN A 14 -1.25 14.56 9.26
C GLN A 14 -2.30 13.47 9.50
N ARG A 15 -3.52 13.89 9.84
CA ARG A 15 -4.66 13.01 10.17
C ARG A 15 -5.72 13.07 9.09
N TYR A 16 -6.29 11.92 8.74
CA TYR A 16 -7.35 11.80 7.75
C TYR A 16 -8.50 10.95 8.29
N PRO A 17 -9.76 11.33 8.06
CA PRO A 17 -10.89 10.47 8.39
C PRO A 17 -10.94 9.28 7.43
N PHE A 18 -11.51 8.16 7.90
CA PHE A 18 -11.92 7.10 6.97
C PHE A 18 -13.06 7.59 6.06
N GLN A 19 -13.26 6.89 4.95
CA GLN A 19 -14.45 7.11 4.13
C GLN A 19 -15.74 6.87 4.91
N LYS A 20 -16.80 7.58 4.55
CA LYS A 20 -18.10 7.51 5.25
C LYS A 20 -18.69 6.10 5.31
N GLN A 21 -18.40 5.25 4.32
CA GLN A 21 -18.87 3.87 4.26
C GLN A 21 -18.05 2.90 5.13
N HIS A 22 -16.93 3.34 5.71
CA HIS A 22 -16.06 2.46 6.49
C HIS A 22 -16.67 2.18 7.88
N PRO A 23 -16.70 0.92 8.37
CA PRO A 23 -17.28 0.58 9.66
C PRO A 23 -16.69 1.36 10.84
N GLN A 24 -15.43 1.79 10.73
CA GLN A 24 -14.70 2.50 11.78
C GLN A 24 -14.64 4.02 11.56
N THR A 25 -15.45 4.60 10.66
CA THR A 25 -15.37 6.03 10.31
C THR A 25 -15.58 6.98 11.48
N THR A 26 -16.42 6.61 12.46
CA THR A 26 -16.71 7.44 13.64
C THR A 26 -15.75 7.21 14.79
N THR A 27 -15.06 6.06 14.81
CA THR A 27 -14.25 5.62 15.96
C THR A 27 -12.74 5.76 15.73
N HIS A 28 -12.29 5.77 14.48
CA HIS A 28 -10.87 5.76 14.13
C HIS A 28 -10.51 6.86 13.13
N ILE A 29 -9.23 7.22 13.09
CA ILE A 29 -8.64 8.11 12.11
C ILE A 29 -7.34 7.51 11.58
N LEU A 30 -7.01 7.82 10.33
CA LEU A 30 -5.76 7.45 9.70
C LEU A 30 -4.70 8.51 10.02
N MET A 31 -3.49 8.08 10.36
CA MET A 31 -2.34 8.95 10.57
C MET A 31 -1.29 8.67 9.53
N ARG A 32 -0.85 9.70 8.82
CA ARG A 32 0.27 9.63 7.89
C ARG A 32 1.57 9.88 8.65
N TYR A 33 2.50 8.96 8.54
CA TYR A 33 3.84 9.14 9.08
C TYR A 33 4.55 10.31 8.39
N SER A 34 5.19 11.16 9.18
CA SER A 34 6.03 12.27 8.68
C SER A 34 7.27 11.80 7.94
N GLU A 35 7.74 10.60 8.25
CA GLU A 35 8.95 9.99 7.69
C GLU A 35 8.62 8.74 6.87
N ARG A 36 9.45 8.44 5.88
CA ARG A 36 9.30 7.23 5.06
C ARG A 36 9.80 6.02 5.85
N HIS A 37 8.94 5.02 6.01
CA HIS A 37 9.30 3.74 6.60
C HIS A 37 9.37 2.66 5.53
N VAL A 38 10.40 1.80 5.62
CA VAL A 38 10.48 0.59 4.81
C VAL A 38 9.84 -0.55 5.63
N PRO A 39 8.71 -1.11 5.18
CA PRO A 39 8.08 -2.20 5.91
C PRO A 39 8.96 -3.45 5.86
N VAL A 40 9.20 -4.05 7.03
CA VAL A 40 9.81 -5.38 7.13
C VAL A 40 8.70 -6.42 7.04
N LEU A 41 8.75 -7.26 6.01
CA LEU A 41 7.75 -8.31 5.81
C LEU A 41 8.09 -9.51 6.69
N TYR A 42 7.17 -9.87 7.58
CA TYR A 42 7.24 -11.08 8.38
C TYR A 42 6.35 -12.16 7.78
N GLY A 43 6.90 -13.36 7.59
CA GLY A 43 6.15 -14.50 7.09
C GLY A 43 6.93 -15.33 6.06
N PRO A 44 6.23 -16.23 5.33
CA PRO A 44 6.83 -17.02 4.27
C PRO A 44 7.48 -16.14 3.20
N GLN A 45 8.57 -16.64 2.62
CA GLN A 45 9.31 -15.91 1.59
C GLN A 45 8.42 -15.61 0.36
N ILE A 46 8.61 -14.42 -0.22
CA ILE A 46 7.98 -14.07 -1.50
C ILE A 46 8.38 -15.12 -2.55
N PRO A 47 7.41 -15.73 -3.27
CA PRO A 47 7.69 -16.73 -4.29
C PRO A 47 8.68 -16.21 -5.34
N ARG A 48 9.46 -17.09 -5.94
CA ARG A 48 10.38 -16.68 -7.01
C ARG A 48 9.60 -16.30 -8.27
N ARG A 49 10.08 -15.31 -9.01
CA ARG A 49 9.47 -14.85 -10.27
C ARG A 49 9.83 -15.74 -11.47
N ASP A 50 11.02 -16.34 -11.44
CA ASP A 50 11.64 -16.97 -12.60
C ASP A 50 11.08 -18.36 -12.94
N ARG A 51 10.39 -19.03 -12.01
CA ARG A 51 9.81 -20.36 -12.24
C ARG A 51 8.34 -20.31 -12.61
N ASP A 52 7.95 -21.08 -13.62
CA ASP A 52 6.58 -21.15 -14.14
C ASP A 52 5.56 -21.53 -13.04
N ASP A 53 5.91 -22.49 -12.19
CA ASP A 53 5.04 -22.99 -11.12
C ASP A 53 4.77 -21.97 -9.99
N THR A 54 5.57 -20.91 -9.92
CA THR A 54 5.45 -19.86 -8.89
C THR A 54 4.98 -18.51 -9.42
N ARG A 55 4.87 -18.31 -10.74
CA ARG A 55 4.52 -17.00 -11.33
C ARG A 55 3.19 -16.45 -10.85
N GLU A 56 2.17 -17.29 -10.77
CA GLU A 56 0.84 -16.86 -10.30
C GLU A 56 0.88 -16.41 -8.83
N ARG A 57 1.57 -17.17 -7.97
CA ARG A 57 1.74 -16.81 -6.56
C ARG A 57 2.60 -15.55 -6.40
N TYR A 58 3.62 -15.38 -7.24
CA TYR A 58 4.43 -14.18 -7.27
C TYR A 58 3.60 -12.95 -7.65
N GLY A 59 2.83 -13.04 -8.74
CA GLY A 59 1.92 -11.97 -9.17
C GLY A 59 0.97 -11.56 -8.05
N ARG A 60 0.33 -12.54 -7.39
CA ARG A 60 -0.55 -12.28 -6.24
C ARG A 60 0.16 -11.57 -5.09
N ALA A 61 1.37 -12.00 -4.74
CA ALA A 61 2.15 -11.39 -3.67
C ALA A 61 2.49 -9.92 -3.99
N ILE A 62 3.00 -9.63 -5.19
CA ILE A 62 3.39 -8.28 -5.60
C ILE A 62 2.18 -7.35 -5.73
N LEU A 63 1.06 -7.85 -6.30
CA LEU A 63 -0.19 -7.08 -6.37
C LEU A 63 -0.68 -6.73 -4.96
N THR A 64 -0.72 -7.68 -4.03
CA THR A 64 -1.20 -7.46 -2.66
C THR A 64 -0.37 -6.41 -1.90
N LEU A 65 0.95 -6.41 -2.12
CA LEU A 65 1.87 -5.53 -1.40
C LEU A 65 1.89 -4.11 -1.97
N PHE A 66 1.73 -3.95 -3.28
CA PHE A 66 2.06 -2.69 -3.95
C PHE A 66 0.94 -2.07 -4.77
N VAL A 67 -0.17 -2.77 -5.00
CA VAL A 67 -1.36 -2.19 -5.64
C VAL A 67 -2.35 -1.83 -4.55
N PRO A 68 -2.78 -0.57 -4.39
CA PRO A 68 -3.86 -0.24 -3.47
C PRO A 68 -5.14 -0.99 -3.83
N TRP A 69 -5.72 -1.70 -2.86
CA TRP A 69 -6.90 -2.55 -3.07
C TRP A 69 -7.86 -2.48 -1.89
N ARG A 70 -9.13 -2.77 -2.14
CA ARG A 70 -10.18 -2.95 -1.12
C ARG A 70 -10.85 -4.30 -1.25
N THR A 71 -10.89 -4.81 -2.46
CA THR A 71 -11.47 -6.09 -2.84
C THR A 71 -10.45 -6.88 -3.65
N VAL A 72 -10.63 -8.20 -3.69
CA VAL A 72 -9.74 -9.07 -4.47
C VAL A 72 -9.82 -8.74 -5.96
N THR A 73 -10.97 -8.23 -6.43
CA THR A 73 -11.18 -7.79 -7.81
C THR A 73 -10.33 -6.59 -8.23
N ASP A 74 -9.86 -5.77 -7.28
CA ASP A 74 -8.92 -4.67 -7.56
C ASP A 74 -7.54 -5.20 -7.94
N LEU A 75 -7.16 -6.34 -7.35
CA LEU A 75 -5.88 -7.01 -7.62
C LEU A 75 -5.96 -7.78 -8.94
N CYS A 76 -6.98 -8.64 -9.07
CA CYS A 76 -7.14 -9.55 -10.18
C CYS A 76 -8.61 -9.66 -10.57
N GLY A 77 -8.93 -9.43 -11.85
CA GLY A 77 -10.30 -9.56 -12.35
C GLY A 77 -10.81 -10.99 -12.25
N VAL A 78 -12.13 -11.18 -12.23
CA VAL A 78 -12.78 -12.49 -12.03
C VAL A 78 -12.32 -13.56 -13.03
N ASN A 79 -12.03 -13.15 -14.28
CA ASN A 79 -11.60 -14.02 -15.37
C ASN A 79 -10.14 -13.80 -15.77
N GLN A 80 -9.33 -13.20 -14.90
CA GLN A 80 -7.92 -12.92 -15.16
C GLN A 80 -7.05 -13.71 -14.18
N THR A 81 -5.81 -14.04 -14.58
CA THR A 81 -4.80 -14.57 -13.66
C THR A 81 -4.09 -13.43 -12.92
N CYS A 82 -3.58 -13.68 -11.73
CA CYS A 82 -2.78 -12.70 -10.99
C CYS A 82 -1.46 -12.41 -11.72
N GLU A 83 -0.92 -13.37 -12.47
CA GLU A 83 0.24 -13.18 -13.33
C GLU A 83 -0.03 -12.15 -14.43
N ASP A 84 -1.13 -12.26 -15.17
CA ASP A 84 -1.47 -11.32 -16.25
C ASP A 84 -1.81 -9.93 -15.69
N ALA A 85 -2.53 -9.91 -14.58
CA ALA A 85 -2.84 -8.71 -13.82
C ALA A 85 -1.56 -7.99 -13.35
N PHE A 86 -0.53 -8.74 -12.95
CA PHE A 86 0.77 -8.19 -12.60
C PHE A 86 1.53 -7.69 -13.83
N LYS A 87 1.65 -8.50 -14.89
CA LYS A 87 2.38 -8.13 -16.13
C LYS A 87 1.86 -6.82 -16.74
N SER A 88 0.55 -6.63 -16.77
CA SER A 88 -0.08 -5.41 -17.29
C SER A 88 0.20 -4.16 -16.44
N ARG A 89 0.45 -4.33 -15.13
CA ARG A 89 0.63 -3.23 -14.17
C ARG A 89 2.07 -3.04 -13.71
N GLN A 90 3.00 -3.94 -14.02
CA GLN A 90 4.35 -3.97 -13.48
C GLN A 90 5.09 -2.62 -13.61
N ASN A 91 4.91 -1.91 -14.72
CA ASN A 91 5.54 -0.61 -14.95
C ASN A 91 4.99 0.48 -14.02
N ARG A 92 3.69 0.44 -13.72
CA ARG A 92 3.03 1.40 -12.81
C ARG A 92 3.38 1.14 -11.35
N ILE A 93 3.50 -0.12 -10.97
CA ILE A 93 3.91 -0.53 -9.62
C ILE A 93 5.29 0.05 -9.28
N SER A 94 6.25 -0.04 -10.22
CA SER A 94 7.59 0.49 -10.02
C SER A 94 7.67 2.03 -9.92
N ILE A 95 6.70 2.75 -10.49
CA ILE A 95 6.71 4.23 -10.59
C ILE A 95 5.87 4.89 -9.49
N HIS A 96 4.76 4.28 -9.07
CA HIS A 96 3.80 4.92 -8.16
C HIS A 96 4.11 4.73 -6.67
N LEU A 97 5.15 3.98 -6.33
CA LEU A 97 5.67 3.84 -4.96
C LEU A 97 6.26 5.14 -4.37
N TYR A 98 6.37 6.21 -5.16
CA TYR A 98 6.93 7.50 -4.72
C TYR A 98 5.88 8.54 -4.28
N CYS A 99 4.59 8.32 -4.52
CA CYS A 99 3.55 9.32 -4.27
C CYS A 99 2.30 8.73 -3.61
N LEU A 100 2.43 8.21 -2.38
CA LEU A 100 1.36 8.25 -1.39
C LEU A 100 1.91 8.82 -0.08
#